data_AF-A0A5K1G3N9-F1
#
_entry.id   AF-A0A5K1G3N9-F1
#
_cell.length_a   1.000
_cell.length_b   1.000
_cell.length_c   1.000
_cell.angle_alpha   90.00
_cell.angle_beta   90.00
_cell.angle_gamma   90.00
#
_symmetry.space_group_name_H-M   'P 1'
#
loop_
_entity.id
_entity.type
_entity.pdbx_description
1 polymer ?
#
loop_
_entity_poly.entity_id
_entity_poly.type
_entity_poly.pdbx_seq_one_letter_code
_entity_poly.pdbx_strand_id
1 'polypeptide(L)'
;YEFKDVGILRRAMTHPSFSEENHRALGVAGVYLIQSAVAVRYLSNDPEISGSDLSSKVVKMSDGSACARDALALGLEKVVRVAPKTNATSAVCGAYRALYGAIALDSGTVDSAVSVFWNNHGGFVSAI
;
A
#
# COMPACT_ATOMS: atom_id res chain seq x y z
N TYR A 1 1.68 10.98 -6.65
CA TYR A 1 2.26 10.28 -7.81
C TYR A 1 1.28 10.39 -8.96
N GLU A 2 1.76 10.76 -10.14
CA GLU A 2 0.95 10.81 -11.36
C GLU A 2 1.26 9.57 -12.21
N PHE A 3 0.24 8.79 -12.55
CA PHE A 3 0.42 7.53 -13.28
C PHE A 3 0.70 7.78 -14.77
N LYS A 4 1.69 7.08 -15.32
CA LYS A 4 1.99 7.07 -16.76
C LYS A 4 0.99 6.19 -17.52
N ASP A 5 0.64 5.04 -16.92
CA ASP A 5 -0.40 4.14 -17.40
C ASP A 5 -1.59 4.10 -16.42
N VAL A 6 -2.66 4.81 -16.80
CA VAL A 6 -3.91 4.85 -16.04
C VAL A 6 -4.59 3.47 -15.97
N GLY A 7 -4.29 2.55 -16.89
CA GLY A 7 -4.75 1.17 -16.86
C GLY A 7 -4.24 0.42 -15.63
N ILE A 8 -2.99 0.66 -15.22
CA ILE A 8 -2.41 0.08 -14.01
C ILE A 8 -3.13 0.58 -12.76
N LEU A 9 -3.38 1.90 -12.67
CA LEU A 9 -4.15 2.48 -11.56
C LEU A 9 -5.57 1.91 -11.52
N ARG A 10 -6.24 1.82 -12.68
CA ARG A 10 -7.59 1.25 -12.77
C ARG A 10 -7.60 -0.20 -12.27
N ARG A 11 -6.62 -1.01 -12.64
CA ARG A 11 -6.46 -2.39 -12.17
C ARG A 11 -6.25 -2.44 -10.65
N ALA A 12 -5.42 -1.56 -10.10
CA ALA A 12 -5.19 -1.45 -8.66
C ALA A 12 -6.46 -1.11 -7.87
N MET A 13 -7.36 -0.31 -8.45
CA MET A 13 -8.63 0.07 -7.84
C MET A 13 -9.78 -0.91 -8.14
N THR A 14 -9.53 -2.06 -8.79
CA THR A 14 -10.58 -2.99 -9.19
C THR A 14 -10.56 -4.25 -8.34
N HIS A 15 -11.63 -4.48 -7.57
CA HIS A 15 -11.76 -5.63 -6.69
C HIS A 15 -12.02 -6.92 -7.50
N PRO A 16 -11.55 -8.11 -7.05
CA PRO A 16 -11.78 -9.38 -7.75
C PRO A 16 -13.23 -9.77 -7.97
N SER A 17 -14.16 -9.22 -7.19
CA SER A 17 -15.60 -9.42 -7.46
C SER A 17 -16.10 -8.63 -8.67
N PHE A 18 -15.39 -7.57 -9.08
CA PHE A 18 -15.79 -6.72 -10.19
C PHE A 18 -15.32 -7.27 -11.54
N SER A 19 -14.09 -7.79 -11.64
CA SER A 19 -13.55 -8.38 -12.87
C SER A 19 -12.35 -9.30 -12.63
N GLU A 20 -12.04 -10.15 -13.63
CA GLU A 20 -10.82 -10.96 -13.69
C GLU A 20 -9.56 -10.10 -13.69
N GLU A 21 -9.59 -8.98 -14.42
CA GLU A 21 -8.56 -7.96 -14.34
C GLU A 21 -8.74 -7.16 -13.03
N ASN A 22 -7.95 -7.48 -12.01
CA ASN A 22 -8.12 -6.92 -10.66
C ASN A 22 -6.81 -6.72 -9.91
N HIS A 23 -6.94 -6.21 -8.69
CA HIS A 23 -5.85 -5.77 -7.86
C HIS A 23 -5.10 -6.87 -7.09
N ARG A 24 -5.43 -8.17 -7.25
CA ARG A 24 -4.83 -9.25 -6.42
C ARG A 24 -3.32 -9.29 -6.52
N ALA A 25 -2.79 -9.40 -7.74
CA ALA A 25 -1.35 -9.53 -7.96
C ALA A 25 -0.59 -8.26 -7.52
N LEU A 26 -1.12 -7.09 -7.86
CA LEU A 26 -0.58 -5.80 -7.42
C LEU A 26 -0.60 -5.67 -5.89
N GLY A 27 -1.65 -6.17 -5.24
CA GLY A 27 -1.78 -6.19 -3.80
C GLY A 27 -0.72 -7.04 -3.11
N VAL A 28 -0.39 -8.21 -3.66
CA VAL A 28 0.71 -9.05 -3.16
C VAL A 28 2.05 -8.33 -3.24
N ALA A 29 2.37 -7.71 -4.38
CA ALA A 29 3.58 -6.90 -4.53
C ALA A 29 3.62 -5.74 -3.52
N GLY A 30 2.48 -5.07 -3.32
CA GLY A 30 2.33 -3.99 -2.35
C GLY A 30 2.54 -4.41 -0.90
N VAL A 31 2.12 -5.63 -0.51
CA VAL A 31 2.39 -6.16 0.85
C VAL A 31 3.89 -6.23 1.10
N TYR A 32 4.63 -6.88 0.20
CA TYR A 32 6.08 -7.00 0.36
C TYR A 32 6.76 -5.64 0.37
N LEU A 33 6.33 -4.74 -0.51
CA LEU A 33 6.86 -3.38 -0.57
C LEU A 33 6.66 -2.63 0.74
N ILE A 34 5.44 -2.61 1.28
CA ILE A 34 5.13 -1.90 2.53
C ILE A 34 5.93 -2.50 3.69
N GLN A 35 6.01 -3.84 3.78
CA GLN A 35 6.77 -4.50 4.83
C GLN A 35 8.26 -4.19 4.75
N SER A 36 8.86 -4.23 3.55
CA SER A 36 10.24 -3.83 3.32
C SER A 36 10.48 -2.36 3.65
N ALA A 37 9.57 -1.47 3.24
CA ALA A 37 9.64 -0.05 3.55
C ALA A 37 9.69 0.20 5.07
N VAL A 38 8.76 -0.40 5.81
CA VAL A 38 8.70 -0.31 7.28
C VAL A 38 9.97 -0.89 7.90
N ALA A 39 10.38 -2.10 7.50
CA ALA A 39 11.55 -2.75 8.07
C ALA A 39 12.82 -1.90 7.89
N VAL A 40 13.09 -1.43 6.67
CA VAL A 40 14.26 -0.62 6.36
C VAL A 40 14.22 0.73 7.09
N ARG A 41 13.06 1.39 7.18
CA ARG A 41 12.93 2.68 7.88
C ARG A 41 13.24 2.56 9.36
N TYR A 42 12.72 1.53 10.04
CA TYR A 42 13.00 1.32 11.46
C TYR A 42 14.45 0.94 11.70
N LEU A 43 15.00 0.01 10.91
CA LEU A 43 16.40 -0.39 11.03
C LEU A 43 17.38 0.77 10.73
N SER A 44 17.03 1.65 9.79
CA SER A 44 17.85 2.82 9.46
C SER A 44 17.85 3.87 10.59
N ASN A 45 16.77 3.96 11.36
CA ASN A 45 16.66 4.88 12.49
C ASN A 45 17.23 4.29 13.80
N ASP A 46 17.20 2.97 13.94
CA ASP A 46 17.71 2.23 15.08
C ASP A 46 18.41 0.94 14.58
N PRO A 47 19.73 1.01 14.30
CA PRO A 47 20.50 -0.14 13.82
C PRO A 47 20.56 -1.31 14.81
N GLU A 48 20.31 -1.06 16.09
CA GLU A 48 20.38 -2.06 17.17
C GLU A 48 19.01 -2.66 17.51
N ILE A 49 17.96 -2.31 16.75
CA ILE A 49 16.61 -2.84 16.97
C ILE A 49 16.61 -4.37 16.95
N SER A 50 15.98 -4.98 17.97
CA SER A 50 15.88 -6.44 18.03
C SER A 50 15.01 -6.98 16.90
N GLY A 51 15.28 -8.20 16.44
CA GLY A 51 14.48 -8.85 15.39
C GLY A 51 12.99 -9.00 15.78
N SER A 52 12.69 -9.22 17.06
CA SER A 52 11.32 -9.29 17.57
C SER A 52 10.61 -7.94 17.59
N ASP A 53 11.32 -6.87 17.94
CA ASP A 53 10.75 -5.52 17.94
C ASP A 53 10.51 -5.05 16.51
N LEU A 54 11.47 -5.26 15.60
CA LEU A 54 11.32 -4.95 14.19
C LEU A 54 10.11 -5.69 13.59
N SER A 55 9.99 -7.00 13.85
CA SER A 55 8.86 -7.81 13.37
C SER A 55 7.53 -7.28 13.90
N SER A 56 7.48 -6.90 15.18
CA SER A 56 6.28 -6.32 15.80
C SER A 56 5.88 -4.98 15.17
N LYS A 57 6.85 -4.12 14.83
CA LYS A 57 6.61 -2.86 14.10
C LYS A 57 6.08 -3.12 12.70
N VAL A 58 6.70 -4.04 11.96
CA VAL A 58 6.26 -4.42 10.60
C VAL A 58 4.83 -4.93 10.62
N VAL A 59 4.48 -5.83 11.54
CA VAL A 59 3.10 -6.35 11.67
C VAL A 59 2.14 -5.20 11.99
N LYS A 60 2.42 -4.40 13.02
CA LYS A 60 1.55 -3.30 13.46
C LYS A 60 1.26 -2.28 12.35
N MET A 61 2.22 -2.04 11.46
CA MET A 61 2.07 -1.06 10.38
C MET A 61 1.51 -1.64 9.08
N SER A 62 1.55 -2.96 8.90
CA SER A 62 1.13 -3.61 7.65
C SER A 62 -0.10 -4.52 7.80
N ASP A 63 -0.64 -4.66 9.00
CA ASP A 63 -1.84 -5.46 9.26
C ASP A 63 -3.08 -4.92 8.53
N GLY A 64 -4.15 -5.73 8.51
CA GLY A 64 -5.40 -5.37 7.82
C GLY A 64 -6.07 -4.12 8.36
N SER A 65 -5.96 -3.86 9.67
CA SER A 65 -6.60 -2.71 10.33
C SER A 65 -5.86 -1.41 10.06
N ALA A 66 -4.53 -1.41 10.14
CA ALA A 66 -3.68 -0.29 9.74
C ALA A 66 -3.90 0.05 8.27
N CYS A 67 -3.81 -0.95 7.41
CA CYS A 67 -4.04 -0.84 5.98
C CYS A 67 -5.43 -0.26 5.63
N ALA A 68 -6.50 -0.75 6.26
CA ALA A 68 -7.85 -0.23 6.01
C ALA A 68 -8.00 1.23 6.48
N ARG A 69 -7.41 1.59 7.63
CA ARG A 69 -7.41 2.96 8.14
C ARG A 69 -6.73 3.92 7.17
N ASP A 70 -5.55 3.57 6.68
CA ASP A 70 -4.81 4.40 5.72
C ASP A 70 -5.55 4.52 4.39
N ALA A 71 -6.16 3.43 3.94
CA ALA A 71 -6.97 3.42 2.73
C ALA A 71 -8.16 4.40 2.82
N LEU A 72 -8.84 4.43 3.96
CA LEU A 72 -9.94 5.37 4.23
C LEU A 72 -9.45 6.81 4.34
N ALA A 73 -8.26 7.04 4.92
CA ALA A 73 -7.66 8.37 4.99
C ALA A 73 -7.34 8.93 3.58
N LEU A 74 -7.04 8.05 2.62
CA LEU A 74 -6.87 8.39 1.21
C LEU A 74 -8.20 8.46 0.42
N GLY A 75 -9.34 8.17 1.04
CA GLY A 75 -10.64 8.17 0.38
C GLY A 75 -10.83 7.02 -0.62
N LEU A 76 -10.11 5.91 -0.46
CA LEU A 76 -10.14 4.82 -1.44
C LEU A 76 -11.52 4.15 -1.56
N GLU A 77 -12.35 4.22 -0.52
CA GLU A 77 -13.73 3.70 -0.53
C GLU A 77 -14.60 4.33 -1.63
N LYS A 78 -14.24 5.53 -2.12
CA LYS A 78 -14.97 6.26 -3.16
C LYS A 78 -14.54 5.88 -4.59
N VAL A 79 -13.37 5.27 -4.74
CA VAL A 79 -12.77 4.97 -6.06
C VAL A 79 -12.65 3.48 -6.34
N VAL A 80 -12.64 2.65 -5.30
CA VAL A 80 -12.55 1.19 -5.47
C VAL A 80 -13.81 0.66 -6.14
N ARG A 81 -13.61 -0.07 -7.23
CA ARG A 81 -14.66 -0.70 -8.04
C ARG A 81 -14.95 -2.08 -7.49
N VAL A 82 -16.18 -2.28 -7.05
CA VAL A 82 -16.67 -3.55 -6.49
C VAL A 82 -17.98 -3.95 -7.16
N ALA A 83 -18.29 -5.25 -7.19
CA ALA A 83 -19.61 -5.70 -7.66
C ALA A 83 -20.74 -5.16 -6.76
N PRO A 84 -21.99 -5.00 -7.27
CA PRO A 84 -23.10 -4.36 -6.56
C PRO A 84 -23.44 -4.94 -5.17
N LYS A 85 -23.06 -6.19 -4.88
CA LYS A 85 -23.32 -6.88 -3.60
C LYS A 85 -22.06 -7.02 -2.72
N THR A 86 -20.95 -6.41 -3.11
CA THR A 86 -19.68 -6.47 -2.36
C THR A 86 -19.51 -5.21 -1.52
N ASN A 87 -19.09 -5.36 -0.27
CA ASN A 87 -18.82 -4.23 0.61
C ASN A 87 -17.47 -3.58 0.25
N ALA A 88 -17.51 -2.36 -0.29
CA ALA A 88 -16.33 -1.59 -0.67
C ALA A 88 -15.34 -1.39 0.50
N THR A 89 -15.82 -1.17 1.73
CA THR A 89 -15.00 -0.99 2.93
C THR A 89 -14.14 -2.21 3.24
N SER A 90 -14.59 -3.42 2.89
CA SER A 90 -13.77 -4.64 3.05
C SER A 90 -12.69 -4.78 1.97
N ALA A 91 -12.84 -4.09 0.84
CA ALA A 91 -11.92 -4.14 -0.30
C ALA A 91 -10.81 -3.08 -0.24
N VAL A 92 -10.97 -2.01 0.56
CA VAL A 92 -10.06 -0.86 0.57
C VAL A 92 -8.61 -1.22 0.94
N CYS A 93 -8.40 -2.18 1.84
CA CYS A 93 -7.04 -2.59 2.18
C CYS A 93 -6.33 -3.30 1.01
N GLY A 94 -7.07 -4.14 0.26
CA GLY A 94 -6.54 -4.77 -0.94
C GLY A 94 -6.13 -3.73 -2.00
N ALA A 95 -6.99 -2.74 -2.21
CA ALA A 95 -6.73 -1.63 -3.12
C ALA A 95 -5.57 -0.74 -2.66
N TYR A 96 -5.46 -0.47 -1.36
CA TYR A 96 -4.35 0.30 -0.78
C TYR A 96 -3.01 -0.36 -1.00
N ARG A 97 -2.89 -1.66 -0.70
CA ARG A 97 -1.68 -2.42 -1.01
C ARG A 97 -1.40 -2.40 -2.51
N ALA A 98 -2.42 -2.63 -3.32
CA ALA A 98 -2.28 -2.64 -4.77
C ALA A 98 -1.86 -1.28 -5.35
N LEU A 99 -2.24 -0.16 -4.74
CA LEU A 99 -1.82 1.18 -5.14
C LEU A 99 -0.29 1.29 -5.15
N TYR A 100 0.38 0.84 -4.09
CA TYR A 100 1.84 0.93 -4.03
C TYR A 100 2.53 -0.08 -4.94
N GLY A 101 1.96 -1.28 -5.11
CA GLY A 101 2.42 -2.23 -6.13
C GLY A 101 2.29 -1.66 -7.55
N ALA A 102 1.21 -0.93 -7.81
CA ALA A 102 0.95 -0.24 -9.06
C ALA A 102 1.91 0.92 -9.32
N ILE A 103 2.21 1.75 -8.31
CA ILE A 103 3.20 2.83 -8.42
C ILE A 103 4.59 2.23 -8.73
N ALA A 104 4.96 1.13 -8.08
CA ALA A 104 6.24 0.48 -8.34
C ALA A 104 6.32 -0.04 -9.78
N LEU A 105 5.24 -0.67 -10.27
CA LEU A 105 5.15 -1.17 -11.64
C LEU A 105 5.19 -0.04 -12.68
N ASP A 106 4.43 1.03 -12.46
CA ASP A 106 4.31 2.17 -13.39
C ASP A 106 5.59 3.05 -13.42
N SER A 107 6.23 3.23 -12.26
CA SER A 107 7.48 3.98 -12.17
C SER A 107 8.69 3.17 -12.62
N GLY A 108 8.62 1.84 -12.54
CA GLY A 108 9.73 0.92 -12.75
C GLY A 108 10.68 0.78 -11.54
N THR A 109 10.33 1.35 -10.38
CA THR A 109 11.20 1.37 -9.19
C THR A 109 10.40 1.17 -7.90
N VAL A 110 10.98 0.42 -6.95
CA VAL A 110 10.39 0.27 -5.60
C VAL A 110 10.47 1.57 -4.82
N ASP A 111 11.59 2.30 -4.94
CA ASP A 111 11.85 3.54 -4.19
C ASP A 111 10.78 4.62 -4.41
N SER A 112 10.26 4.75 -5.63
CA SER A 112 9.18 5.70 -5.91
C SER A 112 7.92 5.38 -5.10
N ALA A 113 7.55 4.10 -5.00
CA ALA A 113 6.39 3.67 -4.23
C ALA A 113 6.63 3.79 -2.72
N VAL A 114 7.85 3.49 -2.24
CA VAL A 114 8.24 3.67 -0.83
C VAL A 114 8.19 5.15 -0.42
N SER A 115 8.68 6.05 -1.27
CA SER A 115 8.61 7.50 -1.05
C SER A 115 7.17 7.98 -0.92
N VAL A 116 6.28 7.56 -1.82
CA VAL A 116 4.85 7.91 -1.77
C VAL A 116 4.18 7.31 -0.54
N PHE A 117 4.50 6.07 -0.17
CA PHE A 117 3.99 5.43 1.04
C PHE A 117 4.30 6.26 2.28
N TRP A 118 5.55 6.65 2.48
CA TRP A 118 5.94 7.43 3.64
C TRP A 118 5.33 8.84 3.65
N ASN A 119 5.24 9.51 2.50
CA ASN A 119 4.59 10.82 2.39
C ASN A 119 3.11 10.77 2.81
N ASN A 120 2.42 9.66 2.55
CA ASN A 120 1.01 9.48 2.91
C ASN A 120 0.82 9.01 4.36
N HIS A 121 1.74 8.18 4.88
CA HIS A 121 1.61 7.54 6.19
C HIS A 121 2.05 8.44 7.37
N GLY A 122 2.89 9.44 7.09
CA GLY A 122 3.30 10.44 8.07
C GLY A 122 3.94 11.59 7.33
N GLY A 123 3.24 12.72 7.27
CA GLY A 123 3.76 13.93 6.64
C GLY A 123 5.20 14.18 7.08
N PHE A 124 6.10 14.26 6.09
CA PHE A 124 7.43 14.84 6.15
C PHE A 124 8.02 14.98 7.57
N VAL A 125 8.66 13.93 8.08
CA VAL A 125 9.76 14.14 9.02
C VAL A 125 11.02 14.09 8.18
N SER A 126 11.43 15.27 7.70
CA SER A 126 12.80 15.51 7.26
C SER A 126 13.72 15.00 8.36
N ALA A 127 14.54 14.00 8.04
CA ALA A 127 15.76 13.79 8.77
C ALA A 127 16.64 15.02 8.49
N ILE A 128 17.03 15.70 9.55
CA ILE A 128 18.15 16.66 9.57
C ILE A 128 19.44 15.84 9.48
#